data_AF-A0AAU9PDF5-F1
#
_entry.id   AF-A0AAU9PDF5-F1
#
_cell.length_a   1.000
_cell.length_b   1.000
_cell.length_c   1.000
_cell.angle_alpha   90.00
_cell.angle_beta   90.00
_cell.angle_gamma   90.00
#
_symmetry.space_group_name_H-M   'P 1'
#
loop_
_entity.id
_entity.type
_entity.pdbx_description
1 polymer ?
#
loop_
_entity_poly.entity_id
_entity_poly.type
_entity_poly.pdbx_seq_one_letter_code
_entity_poly.pdbx_strand_id
1 'polypeptide(L)'
;MSSFFSLRPFLLHLQSPVCLPPISNAAASASASFCRLTWQIAIRIDGCNFERFSEINEFEKPNDEKALNLMNSCATSVLEKYPDIIFAYGFSDEYSFIFKKETKFYQRRSSKILSLIVSFFTSLYVEKWREFFPQKNMKSTPSFKSRVICCPSVEVLQSYLAWRQRECHSKNQYNTCLWMLIKSGKSEREANEILRGTKKQEKNEILFQQFGINYKNLPQMYRQGSCVLKTEVEDTLKIHDNEPPVKRLQKKVIIVHSENIASRSFWNDYSCLCKDLSGFEQNVNNIKQEYMKLFQFENKLLPFTWIVIRIDGSHFHRFSEVHGFEKPNDEQALKLMNSCAVAVLEEFKDIVFAYGVSDEYSFILNRNTQLYQRRPSEMVSSIVSFFSSTYVMKWKEYFPKKELKYPSNFDGRAVCYPSYEIIRDYLAWRQVDCHINNQYNTCFWMLVKSGKTTKEAQSLLKGTQTQEKNQMLLNLFNIDYKTLPIIFRNGSSVFWDKEMMLTDNGVITKSYKKVVVEHPNIIEDCFWETHLLILQEMSPRS
;
A
#
# COMPACT_ATOMS: atom_id res chain seq x y z
N MET A 1 -20.88 -1.18 27.29
CA MET A 1 -21.71 -2.13 26.51
C MET A 1 -22.50 -1.31 25.50
N SER A 2 -22.54 -1.78 24.24
CA SER A 2 -23.33 -1.28 23.07
C SER A 2 -23.14 0.20 22.66
N SER A 3 -22.90 0.58 21.41
CA SER A 3 -22.92 -0.13 20.13
C SER A 3 -22.31 0.73 19.01
N PHE A 4 -21.68 0.03 18.06
CA PHE A 4 -21.34 0.40 16.68
C PHE A 4 -22.30 1.39 16.00
N PHE A 5 -21.78 2.24 15.09
CA PHE A 5 -22.20 2.27 13.68
C PHE A 5 -21.28 3.18 12.84
N SER A 6 -20.64 2.59 11.84
CA SER A 6 -20.02 3.30 10.72
C SER A 6 -21.11 3.86 9.81
N LEU A 7 -20.98 5.11 9.39
CA LEU A 7 -21.78 5.68 8.30
C LEU A 7 -21.53 4.88 7.01
N ARG A 8 -22.41 3.92 6.72
CA ARG A 8 -22.73 3.50 5.35
C ARG A 8 -23.85 4.42 4.86
N PRO A 9 -23.80 4.98 3.64
CA PRO A 9 -24.95 5.66 3.09
C PRO A 9 -26.04 4.63 2.76
N PHE A 10 -27.17 4.75 3.46
CA PHE A 10 -28.43 4.08 3.14
C PHE A 10 -29.04 4.80 1.93
N LEU A 11 -29.08 4.12 0.79
CA LEU A 11 -29.99 4.40 -0.31
C LEU A 11 -31.28 3.62 -0.03
N LEU A 12 -32.42 4.30 0.12
CA LEU A 12 -33.75 3.81 -0.28
C LEU A 12 -34.83 4.93 -0.17
N HIS A 13 -35.60 5.03 -1.26
CA HIS A 13 -36.88 5.71 -1.48
C HIS A 13 -36.95 7.25 -1.54
N LEU A 14 -36.74 7.78 -2.75
CA LEU A 14 -37.50 8.91 -3.29
C LEU A 14 -38.01 8.54 -4.69
N GLN A 15 -39.32 8.74 -4.90
CA GLN A 15 -39.98 8.60 -6.21
C GLN A 15 -39.57 9.76 -7.12
N SER A 16 -39.41 9.41 -8.40
CA SER A 16 -38.96 10.09 -9.63
C SER A 16 -39.67 11.42 -10.00
N PRO A 17 -39.33 12.12 -11.12
CA PRO A 17 -38.40 11.78 -12.22
C PRO A 17 -37.34 12.88 -12.50
N VAL A 18 -36.10 12.62 -12.92
CA VAL A 18 -35.56 11.70 -13.92
C VAL A 18 -34.26 11.12 -13.34
N CYS A 19 -34.32 9.89 -12.83
CA CYS A 19 -33.12 9.16 -12.42
C CYS A 19 -32.74 8.22 -13.55
N LEU A 20 -31.51 8.36 -14.07
CA LEU A 20 -30.84 7.24 -14.73
C LEU A 20 -30.93 6.02 -13.80
N PRO A 21 -31.32 4.84 -14.32
CA PRO A 21 -31.54 3.67 -13.48
C PRO A 21 -30.24 3.32 -12.72
N PRO A 22 -30.31 2.80 -11.49
CA PRO A 22 -29.14 2.27 -10.84
C PRO A 22 -28.60 1.16 -11.73
N ILE A 23 -27.39 1.33 -12.26
CA ILE A 23 -26.68 0.25 -12.94
C ILE A 23 -26.61 -0.88 -11.92
N SER A 24 -27.46 -1.88 -12.15
CA SER A 24 -27.51 -3.10 -11.37
C SER A 24 -26.11 -3.70 -11.27
N ASN A 25 -25.84 -4.40 -10.16
CA ASN A 25 -24.61 -5.15 -9.87
C ASN A 25 -24.24 -6.25 -10.91
N ALA A 26 -24.73 -6.18 -12.14
CA ALA A 26 -24.61 -7.20 -13.18
C ALA A 26 -23.44 -7.00 -14.16
N ALA A 27 -22.82 -5.81 -14.25
CA ALA A 27 -21.76 -5.55 -15.25
C ALA A 27 -20.33 -5.40 -14.69
N ALA A 28 -20.17 -5.25 -13.37
CA ALA A 28 -18.87 -5.06 -12.73
C ALA A 28 -18.47 -6.31 -11.93
N SER A 29 -17.55 -7.11 -12.47
CA SER A 29 -16.92 -8.19 -11.69
C SER A 29 -15.91 -7.56 -10.72
N ALA A 30 -16.33 -7.29 -9.48
CA ALA A 30 -15.41 -6.91 -8.43
C ALA A 30 -14.57 -8.14 -8.02
N SER A 31 -13.24 -8.03 -8.03
CA SER A 31 -12.35 -9.11 -7.59
C SER A 31 -12.26 -9.17 -6.05
N ALA A 32 -13.40 -9.16 -5.35
CA ALA A 32 -13.41 -9.34 -3.91
C ALA A 32 -13.13 -10.82 -3.59
N SER A 33 -11.85 -11.20 -3.61
CA SER A 33 -11.41 -12.47 -3.05
C SER A 33 -11.50 -12.41 -1.52
N PHE A 34 -12.13 -13.41 -0.93
CA PHE A 34 -12.22 -13.60 0.51
C PHE A 34 -11.43 -14.84 0.89
N CYS A 35 -10.56 -14.73 1.90
CA CYS A 35 -9.84 -15.89 2.41
C CYS A 35 -10.80 -16.77 3.22
N ARG A 36 -10.82 -18.08 2.95
CA ARG A 36 -11.63 -19.06 3.70
C ARG A 36 -11.37 -18.95 5.20
N LEU A 37 -12.42 -19.08 6.01
CA LEU A 37 -12.36 -18.93 7.47
C LEU A 37 -11.43 -19.93 8.16
N THR A 38 -11.22 -21.11 7.57
CA THR A 38 -10.43 -22.20 8.16
C THR A 38 -8.94 -22.14 7.84
N TRP A 39 -8.52 -21.33 6.87
CA TRP A 39 -7.14 -21.32 6.36
C TRP A 39 -6.30 -20.28 7.11
N GLN A 40 -5.01 -20.52 7.29
CA GLN A 40 -4.10 -19.50 7.80
C GLN A 40 -3.81 -18.45 6.72
N ILE A 41 -3.73 -17.17 7.10
CA ILE A 41 -3.36 -16.08 6.18
C ILE A 41 -1.92 -15.66 6.45
N ALA A 42 -1.11 -15.64 5.38
CA ALA A 42 0.16 -14.95 5.35
C ALA A 42 0.12 -13.85 4.28
N ILE A 43 0.63 -12.66 4.61
CA ILE A 43 0.77 -11.55 3.68
C ILE A 43 2.25 -11.39 3.36
N ARG A 44 2.65 -11.67 2.13
CA ARG A 44 4.02 -11.44 1.66
C ARG A 44 4.10 -10.08 1.00
N ILE A 45 4.96 -9.20 1.49
CA ILE A 45 5.40 -7.99 0.82
C ILE A 45 6.77 -8.20 0.18
N ASP A 46 7.02 -7.56 -0.95
CA ASP A 46 8.20 -7.74 -1.80
C ASP A 46 8.50 -6.44 -2.54
N GLY A 47 9.76 -6.03 -2.62
CA GLY A 47 10.15 -4.77 -3.24
C GLY A 47 9.80 -4.72 -4.74
N CYS A 48 9.32 -3.57 -5.21
CA CYS A 48 9.14 -3.29 -6.64
C CYS A 48 10.42 -2.67 -7.19
N ASN A 49 11.08 -3.34 -8.13
CA ASN A 49 12.34 -2.87 -8.73
C ASN A 49 13.38 -2.43 -7.68
N PHE A 50 13.47 -3.18 -6.57
CA PHE A 50 14.26 -2.78 -5.42
C PHE A 50 15.76 -2.79 -5.69
N GLU A 51 16.21 -3.55 -6.68
CA GLU A 51 17.58 -3.47 -7.20
C GLU A 51 17.92 -2.06 -7.67
N ARG A 52 17.10 -1.47 -8.54
CA ARG A 52 17.23 -0.08 -8.99
C ARG A 52 17.10 0.91 -7.83
N PHE A 53 16.18 0.67 -6.89
CA PHE A 53 16.05 1.50 -5.69
C PHE A 53 17.33 1.49 -4.84
N SER A 54 17.91 0.30 -4.64
CA SER A 54 19.13 0.07 -3.90
C SER A 54 20.36 0.70 -4.58
N GLU A 55 20.42 0.69 -5.90
CA GLU A 55 21.48 1.34 -6.68
C GLU A 55 21.39 2.86 -6.60
N ILE A 56 20.21 3.43 -6.84
CA ILE A 56 19.97 4.88 -6.77
C ILE A 56 20.33 5.43 -5.39
N ASN A 57 19.96 4.68 -4.35
CA ASN A 57 20.28 5.00 -2.96
C ASN A 57 21.59 4.36 -2.48
N GLU A 58 22.48 3.93 -3.39
CA GLU A 58 23.84 3.41 -3.15
C GLU A 58 23.97 2.55 -1.88
N PHE A 59 23.15 1.52 -1.73
CA PHE A 59 23.29 0.59 -0.62
C PHE A 59 24.54 -0.28 -0.77
N GLU A 60 25.13 -0.62 0.36
CA GLU A 60 26.28 -1.52 0.40
C GLU A 60 25.92 -2.91 -0.17
N LYS A 61 26.82 -3.46 -0.99
CA LYS A 61 26.67 -4.79 -1.57
C LYS A 61 27.67 -5.76 -0.96
N PRO A 62 27.30 -7.04 -0.71
CA PRO A 62 26.03 -7.67 -1.05
C PRO A 62 24.88 -7.34 -0.09
N ASN A 63 25.18 -6.87 1.12
CA ASN A 63 24.20 -6.58 2.17
C ASN A 63 24.50 -5.23 2.80
N ASP A 64 23.45 -4.43 2.98
CA ASP A 64 23.50 -3.16 3.72
C ASP A 64 22.78 -3.35 5.06
N GLU A 65 23.54 -3.30 6.14
CA GLU A 65 23.03 -3.56 7.48
C GLU A 65 21.94 -2.56 7.89
N LYS A 66 22.10 -1.29 7.53
CA LYS A 66 21.14 -0.23 7.86
C LYS A 66 19.84 -0.42 7.09
N ALA A 67 19.92 -0.78 5.81
CA ALA A 67 18.74 -1.07 5.00
C ALA A 67 17.94 -2.25 5.57
N LEU A 68 18.62 -3.32 5.98
CA LEU A 68 17.99 -4.50 6.58
C LEU A 68 17.39 -4.17 7.96
N ASN A 69 18.09 -3.40 8.78
CA ASN A 69 17.57 -2.96 10.08
C ASN A 69 16.36 -2.03 9.94
N LEU A 70 16.31 -1.18 8.89
CA LEU A 70 15.12 -0.40 8.56
C LEU A 70 13.93 -1.31 8.20
N MET A 71 14.13 -2.33 7.36
CA MET A 71 13.09 -3.33 7.05
C MET A 71 12.60 -4.04 8.32
N ASN A 72 13.52 -4.46 9.21
CA ASN A 72 13.20 -5.09 10.49
C ASN A 72 12.38 -4.15 11.38
N SER A 73 12.78 -2.87 11.50
CA SER A 73 12.08 -1.86 12.29
C SER A 73 10.67 -1.58 11.76
N CYS A 74 10.48 -1.61 10.45
CA CYS A 74 9.15 -1.50 9.85
C CYS A 74 8.28 -2.71 10.20
N ALA A 75 8.82 -3.92 10.10
CA ALA A 75 8.10 -5.15 10.44
C ALA A 75 7.71 -5.22 11.92
N THR A 76 8.58 -4.77 12.83
CA THR A 76 8.28 -4.61 14.26
C THR A 76 7.05 -3.73 14.47
N SER A 77 7.03 -2.53 13.86
CA SER A 77 5.89 -1.62 14.00
C SER A 77 4.60 -2.14 13.35
N VAL A 78 4.70 -2.95 12.29
CA VAL A 78 3.53 -3.67 11.73
C VAL A 78 2.97 -4.66 12.77
N LEU A 79 3.82 -5.44 13.45
CA LEU A 79 3.38 -6.38 14.48
C LEU A 79 2.78 -5.69 15.71
N GLU A 80 3.31 -4.52 16.08
CA GLU A 80 2.79 -3.69 17.18
C GLU A 80 1.41 -3.13 16.84
N LYS A 81 1.23 -2.61 15.61
CA LYS A 81 -0.04 -2.01 15.18
C LYS A 81 -1.14 -3.04 14.96
N TYR A 82 -0.81 -4.20 14.42
CA TYR A 82 -1.78 -5.23 14.07
C TYR A 82 -1.65 -6.45 14.99
N PRO A 83 -2.45 -6.53 16.08
CA PRO A 83 -2.33 -7.58 17.08
C PRO A 83 -2.61 -8.99 16.53
N ASP A 84 -3.39 -9.08 15.45
CA ASP A 84 -3.71 -10.32 14.75
C ASP A 84 -2.51 -10.92 13.99
N ILE A 85 -1.42 -10.16 13.79
CA ILE A 85 -0.16 -10.66 13.26
C ILE A 85 0.69 -11.17 14.43
N ILE A 86 1.05 -12.45 14.36
CA ILE A 86 1.71 -13.18 15.44
C ILE A 86 3.20 -13.39 15.18
N PHE A 87 3.57 -13.47 13.91
CA PHE A 87 4.93 -13.75 13.48
C PHE A 87 5.19 -13.04 12.14
N ALA A 88 6.40 -12.55 11.94
CA ALA A 88 6.87 -12.13 10.63
C ALA A 88 8.28 -12.64 10.34
N TYR A 89 8.52 -12.97 9.08
CA TYR A 89 9.83 -13.38 8.60
C TYR A 89 10.21 -12.58 7.37
N GLY A 90 11.41 -12.02 7.35
CA GLY A 90 11.90 -11.24 6.22
C GLY A 90 13.39 -11.41 5.97
N PHE A 91 13.80 -11.12 4.74
CA PHE A 91 15.19 -11.03 4.31
C PHE A 91 15.24 -10.17 3.04
N SER A 92 16.39 -9.58 2.73
CA SER A 92 16.51 -8.65 1.59
C SER A 92 15.44 -7.55 1.66
N ASP A 93 14.57 -7.47 0.66
CA ASP A 93 13.53 -6.48 0.42
C ASP A 93 12.12 -7.06 0.61
N GLU A 94 12.00 -8.22 1.26
CA GLU A 94 10.73 -8.91 1.46
C GLU A 94 10.44 -9.26 2.91
N TYR A 95 9.15 -9.36 3.22
CA TYR A 95 8.64 -9.77 4.51
C TYR A 95 7.34 -10.57 4.36
N SER A 96 7.17 -11.58 5.20
CA SER A 96 5.95 -12.39 5.31
C SER A 96 5.34 -12.21 6.68
N PHE A 97 4.12 -11.67 6.74
CA PHE A 97 3.37 -11.46 7.98
C PHE A 97 2.33 -12.56 8.16
N ILE A 98 2.47 -13.35 9.23
CA ILE A 98 1.59 -14.47 9.54
C ILE A 98 0.54 -14.01 10.54
N PHE A 99 -0.73 -14.14 10.14
CA PHE A 99 -1.87 -13.85 11.01
C PHE A 99 -2.14 -15.04 11.93
N LYS A 100 -2.90 -14.85 13.01
CA LYS A 100 -3.51 -15.95 13.79
C LYS A 100 -4.64 -16.63 13.00
N LYS A 101 -4.92 -17.90 13.27
CA LYS A 101 -5.87 -18.72 12.48
C LYS A 101 -7.29 -18.15 12.49
N GLU A 102 -7.73 -17.71 13.66
CA GLU A 102 -9.08 -17.23 13.94
C GLU A 102 -9.31 -15.77 13.52
N THR A 103 -8.35 -15.15 12.82
CA THR A 103 -8.47 -13.74 12.43
C THR A 103 -9.75 -13.49 11.63
N LYS A 104 -10.52 -12.50 12.10
CA LYS A 104 -11.68 -11.91 11.40
C LYS A 104 -11.35 -10.52 10.86
N PHE A 105 -10.07 -10.14 10.86
CA PHE A 105 -9.59 -8.82 10.46
C PHE A 105 -10.17 -8.45 9.09
N TYR A 106 -10.90 -7.34 9.03
CA TYR A 106 -11.64 -6.87 7.84
C TYR A 106 -12.44 -7.95 7.09
N GLN A 107 -13.07 -8.87 7.81
CA GLN A 107 -13.86 -9.97 7.24
C GLN A 107 -13.04 -10.83 6.26
N ARG A 108 -11.71 -10.86 6.42
CA ARG A 108 -10.78 -11.64 5.57
C ARG A 108 -10.83 -11.27 4.09
N ARG A 109 -11.21 -10.02 3.77
CA ARG A 109 -11.17 -9.50 2.40
C ARG A 109 -9.71 -9.29 1.98
N SER A 110 -9.24 -10.11 1.05
CA SER A 110 -7.82 -10.19 0.66
C SER A 110 -7.26 -8.83 0.24
N SER A 111 -7.96 -8.12 -0.66
CA SER A 111 -7.50 -6.82 -1.18
C SER A 111 -7.31 -5.78 -0.08
N LYS A 112 -8.22 -5.74 0.91
CA LYS A 112 -8.18 -4.77 2.01
C LYS A 112 -7.07 -5.08 3.00
N ILE A 113 -6.88 -6.36 3.35
CA ILE A 113 -5.81 -6.75 4.27
C ILE A 113 -4.45 -6.47 3.63
N LEU A 114 -4.22 -6.97 2.40
CA LEU A 114 -2.92 -6.84 1.75
C LEU A 114 -2.54 -5.38 1.52
N SER A 115 -3.49 -4.52 1.11
CA SER A 115 -3.24 -3.11 0.82
C SER A 115 -2.92 -2.33 2.09
N LEU A 116 -3.59 -2.61 3.21
CA LEU A 116 -3.35 -1.92 4.48
C LEU A 116 -2.02 -2.31 5.13
N ILE A 117 -1.59 -3.56 4.98
CA ILE A 117 -0.28 -3.99 5.49
C ILE A 117 0.84 -3.35 4.67
N VAL A 118 0.77 -3.40 3.35
CA VAL A 118 1.82 -2.85 2.48
C VAL A 118 1.87 -1.31 2.52
N SER A 119 0.70 -0.65 2.57
CA SER A 119 0.61 0.81 2.74
C SER A 119 1.25 1.25 4.04
N PHE A 120 0.90 0.63 5.16
CA PHE A 120 1.49 1.00 6.44
C PHE A 120 3.00 0.69 6.50
N PHE A 121 3.43 -0.46 5.98
CA PHE A 121 4.85 -0.83 5.93
C PHE A 121 5.67 0.18 5.13
N THR A 122 5.23 0.56 3.93
CA THR A 122 6.00 1.47 3.08
C THR A 122 6.00 2.90 3.61
N SER A 123 4.90 3.35 4.25
CA SER A 123 4.86 4.66 4.90
C SER A 123 5.86 4.73 6.06
N LEU A 124 5.94 3.66 6.87
CA LEU A 124 6.94 3.54 7.94
C LEU A 124 8.37 3.52 7.38
N TYR A 125 8.58 2.85 6.23
CA TYR A 125 9.90 2.79 5.59
C TYR A 125 10.42 4.19 5.25
N VAL A 126 9.54 5.05 4.71
CA VAL A 126 9.88 6.45 4.41
C VAL A 126 10.05 7.27 5.69
N GLU A 127 9.12 7.16 6.63
CA GLU A 127 9.14 7.92 7.90
C GLU A 127 10.43 7.65 8.69
N LYS A 128 10.78 6.38 8.86
CA LYS A 128 11.96 5.94 9.62
C LYS A 128 13.26 6.07 8.85
N TRP A 129 13.24 6.45 7.56
CA TRP A 129 14.44 6.52 6.73
C TRP A 129 15.58 7.32 7.39
N ARG A 130 15.25 8.48 7.98
CA ARG A 130 16.22 9.37 8.63
C ARG A 130 16.85 8.78 9.89
N GLU A 131 16.16 7.85 10.57
CA GLU A 131 16.70 7.17 11.75
C GLU A 131 17.88 6.25 11.37
N PHE A 132 17.80 5.61 10.20
CA PHE A 132 18.81 4.67 9.70
C PHE A 132 19.83 5.32 8.76
N PHE A 133 19.41 6.35 8.02
CA PHE A 133 20.22 7.09 7.06
C PHE A 133 20.18 8.60 7.32
N PRO A 134 20.73 9.10 8.45
CA PRO A 134 20.57 10.49 8.87
C PRO A 134 21.11 11.50 7.84
N GLN A 135 22.23 11.16 7.19
CA GLN A 135 22.91 12.01 6.21
C GLN A 135 22.46 11.77 4.76
N LYS A 136 21.53 10.84 4.50
CA LYS A 136 21.09 10.50 3.15
C LYS A 136 19.65 10.89 2.93
N ASN A 137 19.39 11.72 1.93
CA ASN A 137 18.03 11.92 1.45
C ASN A 137 17.64 10.73 0.56
N MET A 138 16.42 10.24 0.73
CA MET A 138 15.85 9.23 -0.15
C MET A 138 15.68 9.83 -1.56
N LYS A 139 16.36 9.26 -2.56
CA LYS A 139 16.42 9.82 -3.92
C LYS A 139 15.28 9.34 -4.84
N SER A 140 14.58 8.28 -4.46
CA SER A 140 13.46 7.71 -5.21
C SER A 140 12.40 7.18 -4.25
N THR A 141 11.14 7.13 -4.69
CA THR A 141 10.05 6.60 -3.86
C THR A 141 10.09 5.07 -3.84
N PRO A 142 10.13 4.42 -2.66
CA PRO A 142 10.07 2.97 -2.56
C PRO A 142 8.64 2.49 -2.85
N SER A 143 8.51 1.30 -3.45
CA SER A 143 7.22 0.64 -3.60
C SER A 143 7.38 -0.84 -3.36
N PHE A 144 6.33 -1.45 -2.82
CA PHE A 144 6.25 -2.87 -2.51
C PHE A 144 4.98 -3.44 -3.12
N LYS A 145 5.10 -4.64 -3.68
CA LYS A 145 3.96 -5.47 -4.06
C LYS A 145 3.66 -6.44 -2.93
N SER A 146 2.42 -6.86 -2.85
CA SER A 146 1.93 -7.74 -1.80
C SER A 146 1.08 -8.85 -2.38
N ARG A 147 1.17 -10.04 -1.77
CA ARG A 147 0.36 -11.20 -2.10
C ARG A 147 -0.19 -11.86 -0.84
N VAL A 148 -1.39 -12.40 -0.97
CA VAL A 148 -1.99 -13.22 0.07
C VAL A 148 -1.64 -14.67 -0.19
N ILE A 149 -1.02 -15.32 0.78
CA ILE A 149 -0.76 -16.75 0.79
C ILE A 149 -1.75 -17.38 1.76
N CYS A 150 -2.64 -18.22 1.25
CA CYS A 150 -3.62 -18.91 2.07
C CYS A 150 -3.12 -20.33 2.32
N CYS A 151 -2.83 -20.66 3.57
CA CYS A 151 -2.31 -21.97 3.98
C CYS A 151 -3.46 -22.81 4.57
N PRO A 152 -3.95 -23.85 3.90
CA PRO A 152 -5.09 -24.66 4.39
C PRO A 152 -4.81 -25.41 5.69
N SER A 153 -3.55 -25.73 5.94
CA SER A 153 -3.09 -26.48 7.10
C SER A 153 -1.79 -25.92 7.65
N VAL A 154 -1.44 -26.37 8.86
CA VAL A 154 -0.22 -25.97 9.55
C VAL A 154 1.03 -26.44 8.79
N GLU A 155 0.97 -27.61 8.15
CA GLU A 155 2.06 -28.17 7.33
C GLU A 155 2.35 -27.30 6.10
N VAL A 156 1.30 -26.70 5.51
CA VAL A 156 1.47 -25.77 4.37
C VAL A 156 2.14 -24.48 4.84
N LEU A 157 1.76 -23.94 6.00
CA LEU A 157 2.44 -22.77 6.59
C LEU A 157 3.92 -23.08 6.89
N GLN A 158 4.18 -24.23 7.53
CA GLN A 158 5.52 -24.67 7.87
C GLN A 158 6.38 -24.86 6.61
N SER A 159 5.82 -25.47 5.56
CA SER A 159 6.47 -25.62 4.25
C SER A 159 6.75 -24.28 3.59
N TYR A 160 5.83 -23.32 3.71
CA TYR A 160 6.00 -21.96 3.19
C TYR A 160 7.15 -21.23 3.88
N LEU A 161 7.20 -21.26 5.22
CA LEU A 161 8.28 -20.64 6.00
C LEU A 161 9.64 -21.27 5.70
N ALA A 162 9.69 -22.60 5.65
CA ALA A 162 10.92 -23.32 5.30
C ALA A 162 11.36 -23.02 3.86
N TRP A 163 10.42 -22.83 2.94
CA TRP A 163 10.72 -22.37 1.57
C TRP A 163 11.33 -20.96 1.58
N ARG A 164 10.71 -19.99 2.29
CA ARG A 164 11.24 -18.62 2.39
C ARG A 164 12.65 -18.61 2.97
N GLN A 165 12.91 -19.40 4.01
CA GLN A 165 14.23 -19.46 4.62
C GLN A 165 15.28 -20.11 3.71
N ARG A 166 14.90 -21.12 2.93
CA ARG A 166 15.78 -21.71 1.90
C ARG A 166 16.13 -20.69 0.82
N GLU A 167 15.17 -19.88 0.39
CA GLU A 167 15.41 -18.78 -0.57
C GLU A 167 16.38 -17.74 0.00
N CYS A 168 16.21 -17.34 1.27
CA CYS A 168 17.14 -16.45 1.97
C CYS A 168 18.58 -16.99 1.90
N HIS A 169 18.79 -18.22 2.34
CA HIS A 169 20.11 -18.84 2.31
C HIS A 169 20.71 -18.91 0.90
N SER A 170 19.93 -19.38 -0.09
CA SER A 170 20.44 -19.58 -1.45
C SER A 170 20.76 -18.26 -2.14
N LYS A 171 19.89 -17.25 -1.99
CA LYS A 171 20.07 -15.94 -2.62
C LYS A 171 21.20 -15.18 -1.97
N ASN A 172 21.29 -15.13 -0.64
CA ASN A 172 22.36 -14.42 0.04
C ASN A 172 23.74 -15.05 -0.23
N GLN A 173 23.83 -16.38 -0.27
CA GLN A 173 25.09 -17.05 -0.63
C GLN A 173 25.50 -16.73 -2.06
N TYR A 174 24.55 -16.79 -3.02
CA TYR A 174 24.81 -16.42 -4.41
C TYR A 174 25.25 -14.96 -4.54
N ASN A 175 24.50 -14.02 -3.95
CA ASN A 175 24.78 -12.59 -4.01
C ASN A 175 26.13 -12.26 -3.36
N THR A 176 26.47 -12.90 -2.23
CA THR A 176 27.80 -12.73 -1.62
C THR A 176 28.90 -13.14 -2.58
N CYS A 177 28.79 -14.29 -3.24
CA CYS A 177 29.78 -14.71 -4.24
C CYS A 177 29.85 -13.72 -5.40
N LEU A 178 28.69 -13.33 -5.94
CA LEU A 178 28.59 -12.43 -7.10
C LEU A 178 29.31 -11.11 -6.82
N TRP A 179 29.01 -10.47 -5.71
CA TRP A 179 29.59 -9.18 -5.37
C TRP A 179 31.06 -9.26 -4.98
N MET A 180 31.52 -10.37 -4.39
CA MET A 180 32.96 -10.56 -4.15
C MET A 180 33.75 -10.73 -5.45
N LEU A 181 33.20 -11.47 -6.43
CA LEU A 181 33.79 -11.59 -7.77
C LEU A 181 33.82 -10.23 -8.50
N ILE A 182 32.76 -9.43 -8.39
CA ILE A 182 32.73 -8.08 -8.98
C ILE A 182 33.77 -7.18 -8.31
N LYS A 183 33.86 -7.20 -6.97
CA LYS A 183 34.87 -6.44 -6.21
C LYS A 183 36.31 -6.87 -6.51
N SER A 184 36.51 -8.10 -6.98
CA SER A 184 37.81 -8.59 -7.43
C SER A 184 38.17 -8.19 -8.87
N GLY A 185 37.39 -7.30 -9.49
CA GLY A 185 37.64 -6.76 -10.83
C GLY A 185 36.96 -7.51 -11.98
N LYS A 186 36.12 -8.51 -11.71
CA LYS A 186 35.33 -9.17 -12.76
C LYS A 186 34.13 -8.33 -13.16
N SER A 187 33.75 -8.40 -14.42
CA SER A 187 32.46 -7.86 -14.86
C SER A 187 31.31 -8.69 -14.28
N GLU A 188 30.13 -8.07 -14.18
CA GLU A 188 28.91 -8.75 -13.73
C GLU A 188 28.58 -9.98 -14.60
N ARG A 189 28.83 -9.89 -15.92
CA ARG A 189 28.60 -11.01 -16.84
C ARG A 189 29.52 -12.19 -16.54
N GLU A 190 30.80 -11.94 -16.36
CA GLU A 190 31.78 -12.98 -16.02
C GLU A 190 31.46 -13.61 -14.66
N ALA A 191 31.11 -12.79 -13.66
CA ALA A 191 30.74 -13.29 -12.34
C ALA A 191 29.50 -14.19 -12.39
N ASN A 192 28.47 -13.80 -13.17
CA ASN A 192 27.29 -14.63 -13.40
C ASN A 192 27.60 -15.91 -14.19
N GLU A 193 28.57 -15.88 -15.12
CA GLU A 193 29.03 -17.07 -15.84
C GLU A 193 29.74 -18.07 -14.90
N ILE A 194 30.62 -17.58 -14.01
CA ILE A 194 31.30 -18.41 -13.00
C ILE A 194 30.29 -19.07 -12.04
N LEU A 195 29.27 -18.33 -11.61
CA LEU A 195 28.29 -18.84 -10.66
C LEU A 195 27.20 -19.69 -11.31
N ARG A 196 27.14 -19.76 -12.63
CA ARG A 196 26.10 -20.48 -13.36
C ARG A 196 26.17 -21.97 -13.06
N GLY A 197 25.04 -22.54 -12.63
CA GLY A 197 24.96 -23.97 -12.31
C GLY A 197 25.65 -24.39 -11.02
N THR A 198 26.29 -23.46 -10.29
CA THR A 198 27.06 -23.82 -9.10
C THR A 198 26.17 -24.27 -7.93
N LYS A 199 26.62 -25.32 -7.25
CA LYS A 199 25.99 -25.88 -6.05
C LYS A 199 26.40 -25.10 -4.80
N LYS A 200 25.72 -25.38 -3.69
CA LYS A 200 25.98 -24.75 -2.37
C LYS A 200 27.44 -24.95 -1.91
N GLN A 201 28.01 -26.14 -2.11
CA GLN A 201 29.39 -26.46 -1.71
C GLN A 201 30.40 -25.69 -2.53
N GLU A 202 30.27 -25.71 -3.85
CA GLU A 202 31.13 -24.95 -4.79
C GLU A 202 31.13 -23.44 -4.48
N LYS A 203 29.98 -22.85 -4.14
CA LYS A 203 29.91 -21.44 -3.69
C LYS A 203 30.68 -21.19 -2.39
N ASN A 204 30.63 -22.12 -1.44
CA ASN A 204 31.43 -21.99 -0.22
C ASN A 204 32.93 -22.12 -0.51
N GLU A 205 33.31 -23.00 -1.42
CA GLU A 205 34.69 -23.17 -1.85
C GLU A 205 35.21 -21.92 -2.55
N ILE A 206 34.42 -21.30 -3.45
CA ILE A 206 34.75 -20.01 -4.08
C ILE A 206 34.97 -18.93 -3.01
N LEU A 207 34.03 -18.77 -2.07
CA LEU A 207 34.14 -17.78 -1.00
C LEU A 207 35.38 -17.99 -0.13
N PHE A 208 35.65 -19.25 0.23
CA PHE A 208 36.75 -19.58 1.13
C PHE A 208 38.11 -19.48 0.43
N GLN A 209 38.28 -20.12 -0.73
CA GLN A 209 39.57 -20.20 -1.42
C GLN A 209 39.99 -18.87 -2.05
N GLN A 210 39.05 -18.11 -2.65
CA GLN A 210 39.39 -16.87 -3.34
C GLN A 210 39.35 -15.65 -2.42
N PHE A 211 38.48 -15.66 -1.40
CA PHE A 211 38.22 -14.47 -0.59
C PHE A 211 38.44 -14.68 0.91
N GLY A 212 38.79 -15.89 1.36
CA GLY A 212 38.95 -16.20 2.79
C GLY A 212 37.65 -16.10 3.60
N ILE A 213 36.49 -16.07 2.95
CA ILE A 213 35.19 -15.87 3.59
C ILE A 213 34.56 -17.23 3.91
N ASN A 214 34.40 -17.52 5.21
CA ASN A 214 33.54 -18.60 5.64
C ASN A 214 32.09 -18.11 5.75
N TYR A 215 31.22 -18.57 4.86
CA TYR A 215 29.81 -18.17 4.84
C TYR A 215 29.13 -18.37 6.19
N LYS A 216 29.48 -19.40 6.99
CA LYS A 216 28.85 -19.61 8.32
C LYS A 216 29.16 -18.52 9.34
N ASN A 217 30.27 -17.79 9.15
CA ASN A 217 30.72 -16.75 10.07
C ASN A 217 30.11 -15.38 9.74
N LEU A 218 29.39 -15.24 8.60
CA LEU A 218 28.67 -14.00 8.31
C LEU A 218 27.55 -13.76 9.34
N PRO A 219 27.18 -12.49 9.60
CA PRO A 219 26.09 -12.15 10.49
C PRO A 219 24.82 -12.97 10.25
N GLN A 220 24.18 -13.41 11.33
CA GLN A 220 23.02 -14.30 11.27
C GLN A 220 21.87 -13.69 10.46
N MET A 221 21.63 -12.38 10.56
CA MET A 221 20.62 -11.66 9.78
C MET A 221 20.76 -11.88 8.27
N TYR A 222 21.98 -11.89 7.73
CA TYR A 222 22.20 -12.09 6.29
C TYR A 222 21.93 -13.54 5.88
N ARG A 223 22.33 -14.49 6.74
CA ARG A 223 22.23 -15.91 6.42
C ARG A 223 20.82 -16.42 6.61
N GLN A 224 20.24 -16.15 7.76
CA GLN A 224 19.02 -16.75 8.28
C GLN A 224 17.78 -15.88 8.02
N GLY A 225 17.96 -14.60 7.70
CA GLY A 225 16.89 -13.61 7.71
C GLY A 225 16.52 -13.20 9.14
N SER A 226 15.49 -12.37 9.26
CA SER A 226 15.01 -11.83 10.52
C SER A 226 13.62 -12.36 10.84
N CYS A 227 13.44 -12.86 12.06
CA CYS A 227 12.14 -13.22 12.61
C CYS A 227 11.69 -12.13 13.58
N VAL A 228 10.49 -11.62 13.39
CA VAL A 228 9.85 -10.67 14.30
C VAL A 228 8.67 -11.37 14.95
N LEU A 229 8.69 -11.48 16.27
CA LEU A 229 7.66 -12.19 17.02
C LEU A 229 7.38 -11.50 18.34
N LYS A 230 6.17 -11.71 18.87
CA LYS A 230 5.83 -11.29 20.24
C LYS A 230 6.35 -12.36 21.19
N THR A 231 6.91 -11.97 22.32
CA THR A 231 7.22 -12.91 23.42
C THR A 231 6.95 -12.25 24.78
N GLU A 232 6.79 -13.05 25.82
CA GLU A 232 6.70 -12.59 27.20
C GLU A 232 8.12 -12.40 27.74
N VAL A 233 8.45 -11.17 28.13
CA VAL A 233 9.74 -10.81 28.71
C VAL A 233 9.50 -10.38 30.16
N GLU A 234 10.34 -10.85 31.09
CA GLU A 234 10.37 -10.32 32.45
C GLU A 234 10.91 -8.88 32.39
N ASP A 235 10.08 -7.91 32.77
CA ASP A 235 10.48 -6.53 32.97
C ASP A 235 10.55 -6.23 34.47
N THR A 236 11.54 -5.44 34.88
CA THR A 236 11.75 -5.09 36.28
C THR A 236 11.46 -3.60 36.46
N LEU A 237 10.34 -3.28 37.08
CA LEU A 237 9.96 -1.90 37.38
C LEU A 237 10.53 -1.51 38.74
N LYS A 238 11.38 -0.48 38.77
CA LYS A 238 11.73 0.24 40.00
C LYS A 238 10.72 1.37 40.17
N ILE A 239 9.81 1.23 41.14
CA ILE A 239 8.77 2.23 41.42
C ILE A 239 9.37 3.38 42.26
N HIS A 240 10.28 3.05 43.20
CA HIS A 240 11.08 4.00 43.98
C HIS A 240 12.48 3.44 44.24
N ASP A 241 13.48 4.30 44.49
CA ASP A 241 14.89 3.93 44.68
C ASP A 241 15.15 2.97 45.86
N ASN A 242 14.20 2.85 46.80
CA ASN A 242 14.30 2.02 48.01
C ASN A 242 13.36 0.80 48.05
N GLU A 243 12.63 0.50 46.97
CA GLU A 243 11.76 -0.69 46.92
C GLU A 243 12.37 -1.81 46.07
N PRO A 244 12.20 -3.09 46.46
CA PRO A 244 12.65 -4.21 45.65
C PRO A 244 11.93 -4.19 44.29
N PRO A 245 12.66 -4.41 43.20
CA PRO A 245 12.10 -4.23 41.87
C PRO A 245 11.01 -5.26 41.59
N VAL A 246 9.84 -4.80 41.14
CA VAL A 246 8.69 -5.65 40.84
C VAL A 246 8.90 -6.27 39.47
N LYS A 247 8.99 -7.60 39.42
CA LYS A 247 9.01 -8.37 38.17
C LYS A 247 7.62 -8.47 37.58
N ARG A 248 7.45 -8.00 36.34
CA ARG A 248 6.20 -8.13 35.57
C ARG A 248 6.49 -8.75 34.21
N LEU A 249 5.72 -9.75 33.82
CA LEU A 249 5.75 -10.28 32.46
C LEU A 249 5.05 -9.31 31.51
N GLN A 250 5.78 -8.76 30.53
CA GLN A 250 5.23 -7.92 29.48
C GLN A 250 5.42 -8.59 28.12
N LYS A 251 4.37 -8.55 27.28
CA LYS A 251 4.50 -8.93 25.87
C LYS A 251 5.25 -7.85 25.12
N LYS A 252 6.44 -8.18 24.62
CA LYS A 252 7.27 -7.30 23.78
C LYS A 252 7.48 -7.94 22.40
N VAL A 253 7.63 -7.11 21.38
CA VAL A 253 8.04 -7.57 20.05
C VAL A 253 9.56 -7.63 20.03
N ILE A 254 10.11 -8.78 19.65
CA ILE A 254 11.56 -9.00 19.55
C ILE A 254 11.95 -9.44 18.15
N ILE A 255 13.21 -9.20 17.80
CA ILE A 255 13.83 -9.70 16.57
C ILE A 255 14.78 -10.83 16.97
N VAL A 256 14.63 -11.98 16.30
CA VAL A 256 15.50 -13.15 16.50
C VAL A 256 15.94 -13.72 15.17
N HIS A 257 17.06 -14.46 15.19
CA HIS A 257 17.59 -15.17 14.04
C HIS A 257 17.69 -16.65 14.40
N SER A 258 17.23 -17.53 13.50
CA SER A 258 17.20 -18.97 13.74
C SER A 258 17.61 -19.72 12.49
N GLU A 259 18.36 -20.81 12.64
CA GLU A 259 18.76 -21.68 11.51
C GLU A 259 17.58 -22.43 10.88
N ASN A 260 16.51 -22.66 11.65
CA ASN A 260 15.33 -23.38 11.16
C ASN A 260 14.05 -22.81 11.77
N ILE A 261 13.49 -21.80 11.10
CA ILE A 261 12.24 -21.14 11.53
C ILE A 261 11.01 -22.02 11.30
N ALA A 262 11.15 -23.14 10.61
CA ALA A 262 10.08 -24.09 10.41
C ALA A 262 10.19 -25.29 11.35
N SER A 263 11.19 -25.33 12.23
CA SER A 263 11.33 -26.40 13.20
C SER A 263 10.27 -26.30 14.29
N ARG A 264 9.83 -27.45 14.80
CA ARG A 264 9.00 -27.53 15.99
C ARG A 264 9.66 -26.87 17.19
N SER A 265 10.97 -27.06 17.38
CA SER A 265 11.71 -26.47 18.50
C SER A 265 11.58 -24.95 18.49
N PHE A 266 11.84 -24.31 17.35
CA PHE A 266 11.72 -22.85 17.22
C PHE A 266 10.34 -22.34 17.63
N TRP A 267 9.25 -22.96 17.14
CA TRP A 267 7.89 -22.50 17.47
C TRP A 267 7.51 -22.81 18.91
N ASN A 268 8.01 -23.92 19.46
CA ASN A 268 7.70 -24.36 20.82
C ASN A 268 8.48 -23.61 21.90
N ASP A 269 9.62 -23.02 21.56
CA ASP A 269 10.40 -22.17 22.46
C ASP A 269 9.66 -20.85 22.80
N TYR A 270 8.69 -20.45 21.96
CA TYR A 270 7.88 -19.24 22.18
C TYR A 270 6.42 -19.60 22.50
N SER A 271 6.10 -19.66 23.79
CA SER A 271 4.78 -20.05 24.33
C SER A 271 3.59 -19.27 23.74
N CYS A 272 3.81 -18.00 23.39
CA CYS A 272 2.86 -17.12 22.73
C CYS A 272 2.50 -17.57 21.30
N LEU A 273 3.45 -18.08 20.53
CA LEU A 273 3.20 -18.59 19.18
C LEU A 273 2.45 -19.93 19.23
N CYS A 274 2.74 -20.79 20.21
CA CYS A 274 2.00 -22.04 20.42
C CYS A 274 0.52 -21.81 20.70
N LYS A 275 0.19 -20.79 21.52
CA LYS A 275 -1.21 -20.46 21.86
C LYS A 275 -2.02 -20.06 20.63
N ASP A 276 -1.40 -19.35 19.69
CA ASP A 276 -2.08 -18.76 18.52
C ASP A 276 -2.10 -19.68 17.27
N LEU A 277 -1.28 -20.75 17.23
CA LEU A 277 -1.18 -21.68 16.09
C LEU A 277 -1.31 -23.17 16.46
N SER A 278 -1.53 -23.50 17.73
CA SER A 278 -1.49 -24.88 18.27
C SER A 278 -0.10 -25.55 18.21
N GLY A 279 0.94 -24.83 17.77
CA GLY A 279 2.30 -25.35 17.60
C GLY A 279 2.47 -26.26 16.38
N PHE A 280 3.71 -26.59 16.02
CA PHE A 280 4.02 -27.57 14.96
C PHE A 280 4.22 -28.95 15.58
N GLU A 281 3.50 -29.96 15.10
CA GLU A 281 3.60 -31.32 15.66
C GLU A 281 4.88 -32.06 15.22
N GLN A 282 5.29 -31.87 13.95
CA GLN A 282 6.43 -32.52 13.31
C GLN A 282 7.30 -31.50 12.56
N ASN A 283 8.53 -31.89 12.19
CA ASN A 283 9.39 -31.09 11.31
C ASN A 283 9.10 -31.41 9.83
N VAL A 284 9.08 -30.41 8.97
CA VAL A 284 8.99 -30.61 7.52
C VAL A 284 10.38 -30.82 6.93
N ASN A 285 10.65 -32.03 6.45
CA ASN A 285 11.95 -32.40 5.86
C ASN A 285 11.97 -32.28 4.33
N ASN A 286 10.81 -32.31 3.65
CA ASN A 286 10.74 -32.28 2.19
C ASN A 286 9.77 -31.20 1.67
N ILE A 287 10.31 -30.18 1.02
CA ILE A 287 9.56 -29.05 0.48
C ILE A 287 9.67 -29.11 -1.03
N LYS A 288 8.57 -29.50 -1.70
CA LYS A 288 8.47 -29.34 -3.15
C LYS A 288 8.11 -27.87 -3.44
N GLN A 289 9.03 -27.11 -4.03
CA GLN A 289 8.77 -25.70 -4.36
C GLN A 289 7.54 -25.53 -5.25
N GLU A 290 7.33 -26.45 -6.19
CA GLU A 290 6.15 -26.50 -7.06
C GLU A 290 4.84 -26.61 -6.26
N TYR A 291 4.85 -27.34 -5.15
CA TYR A 291 3.70 -27.46 -4.25
C TYR A 291 3.37 -26.11 -3.59
N MET A 292 4.37 -25.32 -3.20
CA MET A 292 4.15 -23.97 -2.64
C MET A 292 3.60 -22.97 -3.66
N LYS A 293 3.88 -23.16 -4.96
CA LYS A 293 3.34 -22.29 -6.01
C LYS A 293 1.81 -22.45 -6.16
N LEU A 294 1.26 -23.61 -5.80
CA LEU A 294 -0.19 -23.87 -5.85
C LEU A 294 -0.98 -22.96 -4.89
N PHE A 295 -0.40 -22.61 -3.73
CA PHE A 295 -1.03 -21.75 -2.73
C PHE A 295 -0.84 -20.25 -2.99
N GLN A 296 -0.11 -19.90 -4.05
CA GLN A 296 0.07 -18.53 -4.53
C GLN A 296 -0.85 -18.22 -5.73
N PHE A 297 -1.74 -19.14 -6.09
CA PHE A 297 -2.64 -18.96 -7.21
C PHE A 297 -3.61 -17.80 -6.94
N GLU A 298 -3.71 -16.90 -7.91
CA GLU A 298 -4.63 -15.77 -7.91
C GLU A 298 -5.28 -15.65 -9.29
N ASN A 299 -6.60 -15.45 -9.30
CA ASN A 299 -7.34 -15.17 -10.52
C ASN A 299 -6.90 -13.82 -11.09
N LYS A 300 -6.47 -13.83 -12.36
CA LYS A 300 -6.17 -12.60 -13.10
C LYS A 300 -7.46 -11.86 -13.43
N LEU A 301 -7.37 -10.53 -13.48
CA LEU A 301 -8.46 -9.68 -13.95
C LEU A 301 -8.75 -9.94 -15.42
N LEU A 302 -10.03 -9.87 -15.81
CA LEU A 302 -10.51 -10.22 -17.16
C LEU A 302 -9.70 -9.45 -18.22
N PRO A 303 -9.16 -10.10 -19.27
CA PRO A 303 -8.46 -9.41 -20.35
C PRO A 303 -9.37 -8.42 -21.10
N PHE A 304 -8.78 -7.41 -21.73
CA PHE A 304 -9.49 -6.41 -22.56
C PHE A 304 -10.60 -5.62 -21.85
N THR A 305 -10.65 -5.65 -20.52
CA THR A 305 -11.44 -4.72 -19.71
C THR A 305 -10.56 -3.63 -19.15
N TRP A 306 -11.11 -2.45 -19.01
CA TRP A 306 -10.50 -1.40 -18.22
C TRP A 306 -10.45 -1.81 -16.76
N ILE A 307 -9.44 -1.35 -16.04
CA ILE A 307 -9.28 -1.64 -14.62
C ILE A 307 -9.29 -0.31 -13.89
N VAL A 308 -10.17 -0.17 -12.91
CA VAL A 308 -10.12 0.92 -11.96
C VAL A 308 -9.56 0.41 -10.64
N ILE A 309 -8.44 0.99 -10.23
CA ILE A 309 -7.88 0.80 -8.89
C ILE A 309 -8.27 2.01 -8.05
N ARG A 310 -9.18 1.80 -7.11
CA ARG A 310 -9.58 2.84 -6.16
C ARG A 310 -8.85 2.64 -4.84
N ILE A 311 -8.20 3.71 -4.37
CA ILE A 311 -7.57 3.80 -3.06
C ILE A 311 -8.36 4.72 -2.15
N ASP A 312 -8.31 4.46 -0.84
CA ASP A 312 -9.12 5.16 0.17
C ASP A 312 -8.36 5.26 1.50
N GLY A 313 -8.39 6.46 2.11
CA GLY A 313 -7.73 6.77 3.36
C GLY A 313 -8.28 5.97 4.55
N SER A 314 -7.46 5.08 5.10
CA SER A 314 -7.85 4.28 6.26
C SER A 314 -7.93 5.14 7.52
N HIS A 315 -9.14 5.28 8.06
CA HIS A 315 -9.44 6.08 9.26
C HIS A 315 -9.05 7.55 9.11
N PHE A 316 -9.20 8.11 7.90
CA PHE A 316 -8.74 9.46 7.58
C PHE A 316 -9.48 10.58 8.33
N HIS A 317 -10.67 10.32 8.87
CA HIS A 317 -11.32 11.23 9.81
C HIS A 317 -10.41 11.54 11.02
N ARG A 318 -9.94 10.49 11.71
CA ARG A 318 -9.00 10.61 12.83
C ARG A 318 -7.66 11.19 12.38
N PHE A 319 -7.20 10.84 11.18
CA PHE A 319 -5.98 11.42 10.60
C PHE A 319 -6.10 12.94 10.46
N SER A 320 -7.18 13.41 9.85
CA SER A 320 -7.45 14.83 9.63
C SER A 320 -7.60 15.62 10.93
N GLU A 321 -8.22 15.03 11.95
CA GLU A 321 -8.38 15.63 13.28
C GLU A 321 -7.04 15.75 14.00
N VAL A 322 -6.27 14.66 14.07
CA VAL A 322 -4.98 14.64 14.78
C VAL A 322 -3.97 15.61 14.14
N HIS A 323 -4.03 15.81 12.82
CA HIS A 323 -3.16 16.73 12.09
C HIS A 323 -3.77 18.13 11.89
N GLY A 324 -4.95 18.41 12.47
CA GLY A 324 -5.57 19.73 12.42
C GLY A 324 -5.83 20.22 11.00
N PHE A 325 -6.46 19.39 10.18
CA PHE A 325 -6.88 19.78 8.82
C PHE A 325 -8.05 20.76 8.89
N GLU A 326 -8.03 21.74 7.99
CA GLU A 326 -9.12 22.70 7.85
C GLU A 326 -10.43 22.00 7.47
N LYS A 327 -11.53 22.54 8.00
CA LYS A 327 -12.89 22.05 7.73
C LYS A 327 -13.72 23.17 7.10
N PRO A 328 -14.53 22.89 6.07
CA PRO A 328 -14.87 21.55 5.55
C PRO A 328 -13.77 20.89 4.69
N ASN A 329 -12.89 21.69 4.07
CA ASN A 329 -11.84 21.20 3.18
C ASN A 329 -10.49 21.83 3.55
N ASP A 330 -9.42 21.04 3.43
CA ASP A 330 -8.04 21.52 3.57
C ASP A 330 -7.37 21.46 2.19
N GLU A 331 -7.12 22.62 1.59
CA GLU A 331 -6.58 22.71 0.23
C GLU A 331 -5.16 22.13 0.13
N GLN A 332 -4.35 22.29 1.19
CA GLN A 332 -2.99 21.73 1.22
C GLN A 332 -3.03 20.20 1.23
N ALA A 333 -3.97 19.61 1.98
CA ALA A 333 -4.17 18.17 1.99
C ALA A 333 -4.59 17.63 0.62
N LEU A 334 -5.53 18.30 -0.07
CA LEU A 334 -5.96 17.91 -1.41
C LEU A 334 -4.85 18.07 -2.43
N LYS A 335 -4.07 19.15 -2.37
CA LYS A 335 -2.90 19.35 -3.24
C LYS A 335 -1.82 18.28 -3.01
N LEU A 336 -1.61 17.84 -1.77
CA LEU A 336 -0.72 16.70 -1.46
C LEU A 336 -1.25 15.40 -2.09
N MET A 337 -2.54 15.09 -1.95
CA MET A 337 -3.16 13.92 -2.60
C MET A 337 -3.00 13.97 -4.13
N ASN A 338 -3.21 15.15 -4.74
CA ASN A 338 -3.02 15.36 -6.18
C ASN A 338 -1.58 15.13 -6.62
N SER A 339 -0.62 15.65 -5.84
CA SER A 339 0.82 15.45 -6.11
C SER A 339 1.26 13.99 -6.01
N CYS A 340 0.59 13.21 -5.15
CA CYS A 340 0.79 11.76 -5.07
C CYS A 340 0.21 11.08 -6.32
N ALA A 341 -1.00 11.45 -6.74
CA ALA A 341 -1.62 10.91 -7.95
C ALA A 341 -0.80 11.21 -9.22
N VAL A 342 -0.24 12.41 -9.35
CA VAL A 342 0.70 12.77 -10.44
C VAL A 342 1.87 11.80 -10.46
N ALA A 343 2.53 11.60 -9.32
CA ALA A 343 3.67 10.67 -9.23
C ALA A 343 3.28 9.23 -9.58
N VAL A 344 2.07 8.79 -9.22
CA VAL A 344 1.55 7.46 -9.57
C VAL A 344 1.37 7.31 -11.08
N LEU A 345 0.81 8.32 -11.76
CA LEU A 345 0.70 8.30 -13.23
C LEU A 345 2.08 8.28 -13.89
N GLU A 346 3.04 9.02 -13.33
CA GLU A 346 4.41 9.06 -13.83
C GLU A 346 5.16 7.74 -13.65
N GLU A 347 4.94 7.01 -12.54
CA GLU A 347 5.56 5.70 -12.32
C GLU A 347 4.85 4.59 -13.12
N PHE A 348 3.51 4.56 -13.09
CA PHE A 348 2.70 3.51 -13.72
C PHE A 348 2.08 4.03 -15.02
N LYS A 349 2.87 4.00 -16.10
CA LYS A 349 2.49 4.55 -17.42
C LYS A 349 1.22 3.95 -18.05
N ASP A 350 0.80 2.78 -17.60
CA ASP A 350 -0.44 2.12 -18.03
C ASP A 350 -1.71 2.83 -17.49
N ILE A 351 -1.57 3.69 -16.48
CA ILE A 351 -2.64 4.55 -15.97
C ILE A 351 -2.83 5.72 -16.93
N VAL A 352 -4.05 5.86 -17.44
CA VAL A 352 -4.39 6.88 -18.44
C VAL A 352 -5.11 8.08 -17.85
N PHE A 353 -5.82 7.88 -16.73
CA PHE A 353 -6.61 8.89 -16.05
C PHE A 353 -6.67 8.57 -14.56
N ALA A 354 -6.75 9.60 -13.73
CA ALA A 354 -7.12 9.44 -12.33
C ALA A 354 -8.07 10.55 -11.86
N TYR A 355 -8.95 10.19 -10.94
CA TYR A 355 -9.89 11.12 -10.32
C TYR A 355 -9.82 11.01 -8.80
N GLY A 356 -9.68 12.15 -8.12
CA GLY A 356 -9.55 12.23 -6.67
C GLY A 356 -10.57 13.15 -6.02
N VAL A 357 -11.07 12.72 -4.87
CA VAL A 357 -12.00 13.47 -4.02
C VAL A 357 -11.75 13.09 -2.55
N SER A 358 -11.73 14.08 -1.65
CA SER A 358 -11.48 13.86 -0.22
C SER A 358 -10.17 13.08 0.00
N ASP A 359 -10.28 11.88 0.56
CA ASP A 359 -9.23 10.93 0.91
C ASP A 359 -9.22 9.70 -0.02
N GLU A 360 -9.97 9.74 -1.14
CA GLU A 360 -9.98 8.69 -2.16
C GLU A 360 -9.40 9.15 -3.52
N TYR A 361 -8.79 8.20 -4.23
CA TYR A 361 -8.32 8.38 -5.61
C TYR A 361 -8.64 7.13 -6.44
N SER A 362 -9.07 7.32 -7.68
CA SER A 362 -9.40 6.26 -8.62
C SER A 362 -8.45 6.34 -9.80
N PHE A 363 -7.68 5.28 -10.05
CA PHE A 363 -6.72 5.18 -11.15
C PHE A 363 -7.27 4.27 -12.24
N ILE A 364 -7.40 4.77 -13.46
CA ILE A 364 -7.96 4.06 -14.62
C ILE A 364 -6.78 3.54 -15.45
N LEU A 365 -6.65 2.22 -15.54
CA LEU A 365 -5.65 1.57 -16.38
C LEU A 365 -6.25 1.17 -17.72
N ASN A 366 -5.42 1.32 -18.76
CA ASN A 366 -5.77 0.94 -20.12
C ASN A 366 -6.25 -0.52 -20.19
N ARG A 367 -7.31 -0.78 -20.98
CA ARG A 367 -7.89 -2.13 -21.12
C ARG A 367 -6.89 -3.22 -21.56
N ASN A 368 -5.84 -2.84 -22.29
CA ASN A 368 -4.80 -3.73 -22.79
C ASN A 368 -3.63 -3.94 -21.81
N THR A 369 -3.64 -3.30 -20.63
CA THR A 369 -2.56 -3.38 -19.65
C THR A 369 -2.18 -4.83 -19.35
N GLN A 370 -0.87 -5.08 -19.34
CA GLN A 370 -0.25 -6.31 -18.87
C GLN A 370 0.51 -6.10 -17.56
N LEU A 371 0.29 -4.95 -16.90
CA LEU A 371 0.92 -4.62 -15.63
C LEU A 371 0.70 -5.76 -14.62
N TYR A 372 1.80 -6.32 -14.13
CA TYR A 372 1.83 -7.49 -13.25
C TYR A 372 0.97 -8.68 -13.73
N GLN A 373 0.88 -8.89 -15.05
CA GLN A 373 0.04 -9.93 -15.66
C GLN A 373 -1.43 -9.86 -15.21
N ARG A 374 -1.92 -8.64 -14.91
CA ARG A 374 -3.29 -8.38 -14.43
C ARG A 374 -3.63 -9.07 -13.10
N ARG A 375 -2.63 -9.33 -12.26
CA ARG A 375 -2.85 -9.85 -10.90
C ARG A 375 -3.33 -8.72 -9.98
N PRO A 376 -4.57 -8.80 -9.44
CA PRO A 376 -5.12 -7.71 -8.67
C PRO A 376 -4.33 -7.42 -7.39
N SER A 377 -3.81 -8.44 -6.70
CA SER A 377 -2.97 -8.24 -5.51
C SER A 377 -1.75 -7.37 -5.79
N GLU A 378 -0.97 -7.70 -6.83
CA GLU A 378 0.25 -6.98 -7.20
C GLU A 378 -0.06 -5.56 -7.69
N MET A 379 -1.05 -5.40 -8.58
CA MET A 379 -1.41 -4.06 -9.10
C MET A 379 -1.90 -3.13 -8.00
N VAL A 380 -2.84 -3.59 -7.16
CA VAL A 380 -3.40 -2.78 -6.08
C VAL A 380 -2.32 -2.44 -5.06
N SER A 381 -1.54 -3.42 -4.61
CA SER A 381 -0.50 -3.19 -3.61
C SER A 381 0.60 -2.27 -4.10
N SER A 382 1.09 -2.41 -5.33
CA SER A 382 2.14 -1.54 -5.87
C SER A 382 1.70 -0.08 -5.98
N ILE A 383 0.47 0.18 -6.47
CA ILE A 383 -0.07 1.54 -6.56
C ILE A 383 -0.33 2.13 -5.18
N VAL A 384 -0.98 1.37 -4.29
CA VAL A 384 -1.26 1.80 -2.91
C VAL A 384 0.04 2.08 -2.16
N SER A 385 1.03 1.18 -2.28
CA SER A 385 2.33 1.33 -1.64
C SER A 385 3.01 2.61 -2.13
N PHE A 386 3.16 2.76 -3.44
CA PHE A 386 3.81 3.94 -4.01
C PHE A 386 3.12 5.24 -3.59
N PHE A 387 1.78 5.30 -3.67
CA PHE A 387 1.00 6.45 -3.22
C PHE A 387 1.27 6.78 -1.75
N SER A 388 1.27 5.77 -0.87
CA SER A 388 1.47 5.94 0.57
C SER A 388 2.85 6.48 0.89
N SER A 389 3.89 5.95 0.26
CA SER A 389 5.26 6.45 0.41
C SER A 389 5.41 7.87 -0.13
N THR A 390 4.84 8.19 -1.30
CA THR A 390 4.88 9.55 -1.84
C THR A 390 4.19 10.54 -0.92
N TYR A 391 3.07 10.16 -0.30
CA TYR A 391 2.35 11.01 0.65
C TYR A 391 3.21 11.39 1.85
N VAL A 392 3.95 10.42 2.42
CA VAL A 392 4.87 10.69 3.53
C VAL A 392 6.08 11.52 3.06
N MET A 393 6.68 11.18 1.92
CA MET A 393 7.84 11.90 1.37
C MET A 393 7.53 13.37 1.12
N LYS A 394 6.39 13.66 0.48
CA LYS A 394 5.99 15.01 0.10
C LYS A 394 5.31 15.78 1.23
N TRP A 395 5.06 15.18 2.40
CA TRP A 395 4.33 15.83 3.49
C TRP A 395 4.89 17.22 3.84
N LYS A 396 6.21 17.34 4.01
CA LYS A 396 6.86 18.59 4.41
C LYS A 396 6.83 19.67 3.31
N GLU A 397 6.65 19.29 2.04
CA GLU A 397 6.48 20.24 0.93
C GLU A 397 5.14 20.98 1.03
N TYR A 398 4.08 20.28 1.46
CA TYR A 398 2.74 20.84 1.60
C TYR A 398 2.42 21.33 3.01
N PHE A 399 3.06 20.76 4.02
CA PHE A 399 2.87 21.12 5.43
C PHE A 399 4.21 21.40 6.12
N PRO A 400 4.90 22.51 5.79
CA PRO A 400 6.22 22.81 6.35
C PRO A 400 6.18 22.98 7.87
N LYS A 401 5.08 23.49 8.41
CA LYS A 401 4.88 23.77 9.84
C LYS A 401 4.17 22.65 10.61
N LYS A 402 3.56 21.66 9.94
CA LYS A 402 2.87 20.55 10.63
C LYS A 402 3.76 19.32 10.62
N GLU A 403 3.97 18.72 11.78
CA GLU A 403 4.65 17.42 11.87
C GLU A 403 3.67 16.29 11.57
N LEU A 404 4.16 15.27 10.86
CA LEU A 404 3.43 14.04 10.64
C LEU A 404 3.52 13.22 11.93
N LYS A 405 2.41 13.12 12.67
CA LYS A 405 2.38 12.47 13.99
C LYS A 405 2.37 10.95 13.89
N TYR A 406 1.77 10.42 12.83
CA TYR A 406 1.82 9.02 12.47
C TYR A 406 1.58 8.89 10.96
N PRO A 407 2.10 7.85 10.31
CA PRO A 407 2.03 7.73 8.87
C PRO A 407 0.62 7.44 8.39
N SER A 408 0.29 7.98 7.21
CA SER A 408 -0.95 7.67 6.51
C SER A 408 -1.02 6.19 6.10
N ASN A 409 -2.23 5.70 5.92
CA ASN A 409 -2.51 4.33 5.53
C ASN A 409 -3.69 4.32 4.56
N PHE A 410 -3.60 3.56 3.48
CA PHE A 410 -4.60 3.51 2.41
C PHE A 410 -5.00 2.06 2.14
N ASP A 411 -6.29 1.83 1.94
CA ASP A 411 -6.76 0.56 1.37
C ASP A 411 -6.99 0.68 -0.14
N GLY A 412 -7.04 -0.44 -0.84
CA GLY A 412 -7.21 -0.46 -2.29
C GLY A 412 -8.08 -1.61 -2.78
N ARG A 413 -8.70 -1.40 -3.94
CA ARG A 413 -9.45 -2.44 -4.65
C ARG A 413 -9.37 -2.24 -6.16
N ALA A 414 -9.43 -3.33 -6.91
CA ALA A 414 -9.54 -3.32 -8.36
C ALA A 414 -10.96 -3.72 -8.79
N VAL A 415 -11.50 -3.04 -9.80
CA VAL A 415 -12.78 -3.35 -10.46
C VAL A 415 -12.57 -3.31 -11.96
N CYS A 416 -13.11 -4.31 -12.67
CA CYS A 416 -13.08 -4.34 -14.13
C CYS A 416 -14.34 -3.70 -14.71
N TYR A 417 -14.14 -2.86 -15.72
CA TYR A 417 -15.23 -2.26 -16.50
C TYR A 417 -15.07 -2.64 -17.98
N PRO A 418 -16.09 -3.24 -18.62
CA PRO A 418 -15.94 -3.83 -19.94
C PRO A 418 -15.96 -2.80 -21.08
N SER A 419 -16.56 -1.63 -20.88
CA SER A 419 -16.69 -0.60 -21.91
C SER A 419 -16.31 0.79 -21.41
N TYR A 420 -16.09 1.70 -22.37
CA TYR A 420 -15.77 3.09 -22.13
C TYR A 420 -16.91 3.84 -21.44
N GLU A 421 -18.16 3.59 -21.85
CA GLU A 421 -19.36 4.23 -21.32
C GLU A 421 -19.51 3.97 -19.83
N ILE A 422 -19.29 2.73 -19.38
CA ILE A 422 -19.41 2.36 -17.97
C ILE A 422 -18.33 3.04 -17.11
N ILE A 423 -17.15 3.33 -17.67
CA ILE A 423 -16.10 4.09 -16.96
C ILE A 423 -16.50 5.53 -16.82
N ARG A 424 -17.11 6.12 -17.86
CA ARG A 424 -17.66 7.47 -17.77
C ARG A 424 -18.75 7.54 -16.71
N ASP A 425 -19.65 6.57 -16.66
CA ASP A 425 -20.68 6.49 -15.63
C ASP A 425 -20.07 6.36 -14.23
N TYR A 426 -19.03 5.55 -14.08
CA TYR A 426 -18.29 5.42 -12.82
C TYR A 426 -17.65 6.75 -12.40
N LEU A 427 -16.98 7.46 -13.31
CA LEU A 427 -16.34 8.74 -13.05
C LEU A 427 -17.35 9.84 -12.74
N ALA A 428 -18.44 9.92 -13.51
CA ALA A 428 -19.55 10.81 -13.26
C ALA A 428 -20.17 10.55 -11.88
N TRP A 429 -20.37 9.27 -11.51
CA TRP A 429 -20.85 8.89 -10.19
C TRP A 429 -19.91 9.37 -9.07
N ARG A 430 -18.59 9.28 -9.26
CA ARG A 430 -17.62 9.81 -8.28
C ARG A 430 -17.68 11.34 -8.18
N GLN A 431 -17.84 12.05 -9.29
CA GLN A 431 -17.93 13.52 -9.27
C GLN A 431 -19.27 14.01 -8.67
N VAL A 432 -20.38 13.32 -8.93
CA VAL A 432 -21.66 13.61 -8.27
C VAL A 432 -21.56 13.42 -6.75
N ASP A 433 -20.90 12.34 -6.31
CA ASP A 433 -20.64 12.09 -4.88
C ASP A 433 -19.76 13.19 -4.26
N CYS A 434 -18.77 13.72 -4.99
CA CYS A 434 -17.99 14.88 -4.59
C CYS A 434 -18.88 16.10 -4.32
N HIS A 435 -19.76 16.45 -5.26
CA HIS A 435 -20.68 17.58 -5.13
C HIS A 435 -21.58 17.44 -3.88
N ILE A 436 -22.21 16.27 -3.73
CA ILE A 436 -23.13 15.99 -2.61
C ILE A 436 -22.40 16.10 -1.28
N ASN A 437 -21.25 15.44 -1.14
CA ASN A 437 -20.49 15.41 0.10
C ASN A 437 -19.90 16.78 0.45
N ASN A 438 -19.34 17.51 -0.53
CA ASN A 438 -18.78 18.83 -0.29
C ASN A 438 -19.87 19.84 0.14
N GLN A 439 -21.04 19.83 -0.51
CA GLN A 439 -22.15 20.71 -0.13
C GLN A 439 -22.62 20.42 1.29
N TYR A 440 -22.87 19.14 1.61
CA TYR A 440 -23.27 18.73 2.95
C TYR A 440 -22.22 19.11 3.99
N ASN A 441 -20.95 18.80 3.76
CA ASN A 441 -19.86 19.08 4.69
C ASN A 441 -19.68 20.59 4.90
N THR A 442 -19.85 21.40 3.87
CA THR A 442 -19.78 22.87 3.99
C THR A 442 -20.87 23.37 4.92
N CYS A 443 -22.14 23.00 4.70
CA CYS A 443 -23.22 23.38 5.61
C CYS A 443 -22.96 22.88 7.03
N PHE A 444 -22.56 21.61 7.17
CA PHE A 444 -22.32 20.96 8.45
C PHE A 444 -21.26 21.69 9.27
N TRP A 445 -20.09 21.96 8.68
CA TRP A 445 -19.01 22.61 9.40
C TRP A 445 -19.26 24.10 9.64
N MET A 446 -20.01 24.79 8.78
CA MET A 446 -20.41 26.17 9.07
C MET A 446 -21.39 26.25 10.24
N LEU A 447 -22.34 25.32 10.34
CA LEU A 447 -23.21 25.19 11.52
C LEU A 447 -22.41 24.89 12.80
N VAL A 448 -21.43 23.99 12.72
CA VAL A 448 -20.56 23.70 13.87
C VAL A 448 -19.74 24.93 14.28
N LYS A 449 -19.17 25.66 13.30
CA LYS A 449 -18.43 26.90 13.53
C LYS A 449 -19.32 28.03 14.10
N SER A 450 -20.62 27.99 13.85
CA SER A 450 -21.58 28.93 14.44
C SER A 450 -21.96 28.60 15.88
N GLY A 451 -21.28 27.65 16.52
CA GLY A 451 -21.52 27.23 17.90
C GLY A 451 -22.48 26.05 18.09
N LYS A 452 -22.98 25.44 17.00
CA LYS A 452 -23.81 24.23 17.12
C LYS A 452 -22.97 23.00 17.40
N THR A 453 -23.56 22.05 18.13
CA THR A 453 -22.96 20.72 18.28
C THR A 453 -23.05 19.93 16.97
N THR A 454 -22.21 18.90 16.84
CA THR A 454 -22.23 18.00 15.67
C THR A 454 -23.57 17.28 15.52
N LYS A 455 -24.26 16.96 16.62
CA LYS A 455 -25.59 16.34 16.61
C LYS A 455 -26.68 17.30 16.12
N GLU A 456 -26.65 18.55 16.58
CA GLU A 456 -27.59 19.57 16.14
C GLU A 456 -27.40 19.90 14.65
N ALA A 457 -26.16 20.04 14.20
CA ALA A 457 -25.86 20.28 12.79
C ALA A 457 -26.37 19.12 11.90
N GLN A 458 -26.17 17.86 12.31
CA GLN A 458 -26.74 16.68 11.64
C GLN A 458 -28.27 16.73 11.60
N SER A 459 -28.91 17.07 12.72
CA SER A 459 -30.38 17.13 12.80
C SER A 459 -30.96 18.20 11.89
N LEU A 460 -30.32 19.37 11.79
CA LEU A 460 -30.76 20.47 10.93
C LEU A 460 -30.60 20.17 9.44
N LEU A 461 -29.59 19.38 9.07
CA LEU A 461 -29.36 19.00 7.68
C LEU A 461 -30.15 17.77 7.25
N LYS A 462 -30.74 17.03 8.19
CA LYS A 462 -31.50 15.83 7.91
C LYS A 462 -32.73 16.15 7.05
N GLY A 463 -32.88 15.47 5.93
CA GLY A 463 -34.00 15.65 5.00
C GLY A 463 -33.90 16.88 4.09
N THR A 464 -32.87 17.72 4.26
CA THR A 464 -32.73 18.93 3.46
C THR A 464 -32.37 18.62 2.01
N GLN A 465 -32.87 19.43 1.08
CA GLN A 465 -32.56 19.36 -0.35
C GLN A 465 -31.36 20.23 -0.74
N THR A 466 -30.85 20.10 -1.97
CA THR A 466 -29.70 20.87 -2.48
C THR A 466 -29.95 22.37 -2.46
N GLN A 467 -31.15 22.81 -2.84
CA GLN A 467 -31.50 24.24 -2.86
C GLN A 467 -31.57 24.83 -1.44
N GLU A 468 -32.15 24.10 -0.50
CA GLU A 468 -32.24 24.50 0.91
C GLU A 468 -30.85 24.65 1.55
N LYS A 469 -29.92 23.73 1.24
CA LYS A 469 -28.52 23.83 1.67
C LYS A 469 -27.82 25.08 1.13
N ASN A 470 -28.03 25.40 -0.15
CA ASN A 470 -27.47 26.61 -0.76
C ASN A 470 -28.06 27.89 -0.14
N GLN A 471 -29.37 27.93 0.08
CA GLN A 471 -30.04 29.04 0.75
C GLN A 471 -29.55 29.19 2.20
N MET A 472 -29.34 28.09 2.92
CA MET A 472 -28.78 28.11 4.27
C MET A 472 -27.36 28.69 4.28
N LEU A 473 -26.50 28.28 3.35
CA LEU A 473 -25.14 28.83 3.22
C LEU A 473 -25.15 30.33 2.94
N LEU A 474 -26.02 30.77 2.03
CA LEU A 474 -26.13 32.18 1.65
C LEU A 474 -26.70 33.02 2.79
N ASN A 475 -27.83 32.62 3.37
CA ASN A 475 -28.57 33.43 4.33
C ASN A 475 -27.91 33.47 5.72
N LEU A 476 -27.34 32.35 6.19
CA LEU A 476 -26.75 32.28 7.54
C LEU A 476 -25.26 32.64 7.56
N PHE A 477 -24.55 32.40 6.46
CA PHE A 477 -23.09 32.51 6.44
C PHE A 477 -22.55 33.40 5.32
N ASN A 478 -23.42 33.96 4.47
CA ASN A 478 -23.03 34.76 3.30
C ASN A 478 -22.07 34.02 2.36
N ILE A 479 -22.26 32.70 2.20
CA ILE A 479 -21.46 31.84 1.33
C ILE A 479 -22.30 31.43 0.13
N ASP A 480 -21.92 31.86 -1.07
CA ASP A 480 -22.40 31.27 -2.31
C ASP A 480 -21.60 30.00 -2.62
N TYR A 481 -22.26 28.83 -2.59
CA TYR A 481 -21.62 27.56 -2.90
C TYR A 481 -20.96 27.57 -4.28
N LYS A 482 -21.53 28.26 -5.28
CA LYS A 482 -21.01 28.27 -6.65
C LYS A 482 -19.67 29.00 -6.78
N THR A 483 -19.35 29.88 -5.84
CA THR A 483 -18.08 30.64 -5.83
C THR A 483 -16.98 29.93 -5.06
N LEU A 484 -17.27 28.81 -4.38
CA LEU A 484 -16.25 28.01 -3.73
C LEU A 484 -15.20 27.50 -4.74
N PRO A 485 -13.94 27.31 -4.31
CA PRO A 485 -12.88 26.78 -5.15
C PRO A 485 -13.29 25.51 -5.89
N ILE A 486 -12.97 25.45 -7.19
CA ILE A 486 -13.42 24.37 -8.08
C ILE A 486 -12.89 23.01 -7.61
N ILE A 487 -11.68 22.95 -7.06
CA ILE A 487 -11.10 21.73 -6.47
C ILE A 487 -12.00 21.10 -5.39
N PHE A 488 -12.74 21.89 -4.62
CA PHE A 488 -13.66 21.38 -3.60
C PHE A 488 -14.98 20.89 -4.18
N ARG A 489 -15.42 21.51 -5.29
CA ARG A 489 -16.70 21.20 -5.93
C ARG A 489 -16.60 20.02 -6.88
N ASN A 490 -15.57 20.00 -7.72
CA ASN A 490 -15.43 19.06 -8.83
C ASN A 490 -14.43 17.94 -8.52
N GLY A 491 -13.66 18.03 -7.44
CA GLY A 491 -12.52 17.14 -7.20
C GLY A 491 -11.35 17.45 -8.14
N SER A 492 -10.47 16.48 -8.34
CA SER A 492 -9.26 16.64 -9.16
C SER A 492 -9.13 15.53 -10.19
N SER A 493 -8.93 15.91 -11.44
CA SER A 493 -8.64 15.01 -12.55
C SER A 493 -7.16 15.10 -12.89
N VAL A 494 -6.50 13.96 -13.01
CA VAL A 494 -5.07 13.86 -13.31
C VAL A 494 -4.89 12.99 -14.54
N PHE A 495 -4.26 13.51 -15.59
CA PHE A 495 -4.14 12.82 -16.86
C PHE A 495 -2.95 13.32 -17.68
N TRP A 496 -2.63 12.57 -18.74
CA TRP A 496 -1.58 12.95 -19.69
C TRP A 496 -2.12 13.92 -20.72
N ASP A 497 -1.56 15.13 -20.75
CA ASP A 497 -1.85 16.14 -21.77
C ASP A 497 -0.65 16.32 -22.72
N LYS A 498 -0.92 16.81 -23.94
CA LYS A 498 0.08 17.08 -24.97
C LYS A 498 0.58 18.51 -24.84
N GLU A 499 1.85 18.67 -24.47
CA GLU A 499 2.51 19.97 -24.49
C GLU A 499 3.25 20.16 -25.83
N MET A 500 2.97 21.27 -26.51
CA MET A 500 3.65 21.67 -27.76
C MET A 500 4.71 22.74 -27.44
N MET A 501 5.97 22.46 -27.80
CA MET A 501 7.05 23.46 -27.70
C MET A 501 7.17 24.24 -29.01
N LEU A 502 6.99 25.56 -28.93
CA LEU A 502 7.27 26.52 -30.01
C LEU A 502 8.69 27.06 -29.84
N THR A 503 9.47 27.08 -30.93
CA THR A 503 10.74 27.82 -30.98
C THR A 503 10.48 29.29 -31.34
N ASP A 504 11.46 30.18 -31.11
CA ASP A 504 11.40 31.62 -31.43
C ASP A 504 11.07 31.92 -32.92
N ASN A 505 11.14 30.91 -33.79
CA ASN A 505 10.77 30.99 -35.21
C ASN A 505 9.39 30.38 -35.55
N GLY A 506 8.56 30.05 -34.55
CA GLY A 506 7.19 29.56 -34.74
C GLY A 506 7.06 28.11 -35.23
N VAL A 507 8.16 27.35 -35.37
CA VAL A 507 8.13 25.95 -35.79
C VAL A 507 7.97 25.02 -34.58
N ILE A 508 6.91 24.20 -34.58
CA ILE A 508 6.63 23.15 -33.58
C ILE A 508 7.58 21.98 -33.86
N THR A 509 8.51 21.69 -32.94
CA THR A 509 9.53 20.65 -33.18
C THR A 509 9.27 19.33 -32.47
N LYS A 510 8.62 19.32 -31.29
CA LYS A 510 8.32 18.08 -30.53
C LYS A 510 7.08 18.24 -29.65
N SER A 511 6.17 17.26 -29.67
CA SER A 511 5.11 17.10 -28.67
C SER A 511 5.55 16.10 -27.62
N TYR A 512 5.57 16.48 -26.34
CA TYR A 512 5.76 15.51 -25.25
C TYR A 512 4.51 15.46 -24.38
N LYS A 513 4.29 14.30 -23.74
CA LYS A 513 3.17 14.13 -22.80
C LYS A 513 3.62 14.54 -21.41
N LYS A 514 2.83 15.37 -20.74
CA LYS A 514 3.04 15.77 -19.34
C LYS A 514 1.79 15.41 -18.53
N VAL A 515 1.99 15.02 -17.27
CA VAL A 515 0.86 14.81 -16.37
C VAL A 515 0.38 16.16 -15.86
N VAL A 516 -0.89 16.48 -16.08
CA VAL A 516 -1.54 17.70 -15.61
C VAL A 516 -2.59 17.38 -14.54
N VAL A 517 -2.88 18.36 -13.70
CA VAL A 517 -3.95 18.31 -12.70
C VAL A 517 -4.94 19.41 -13.02
N GLU A 518 -6.19 19.03 -13.25
CA GLU A 518 -7.28 19.96 -13.54
C GLU A 518 -8.51 19.67 -12.68
N HIS A 519 -9.48 20.59 -12.68
CA HIS A 519 -10.73 20.45 -11.93
C HIS A 519 -11.99 20.55 -12.83
N PRO A 520 -12.02 19.89 -14.01
CA PRO A 520 -13.12 20.04 -14.97
C PRO A 520 -14.39 19.34 -14.50
N ASN A 521 -15.52 19.69 -15.13
CA ASN A 521 -16.70 18.85 -15.09
C ASN A 521 -16.47 17.64 -16.03
N ILE A 522 -16.31 16.45 -15.47
CA ILE A 522 -16.07 15.21 -16.21
C ILE A 522 -17.36 14.42 -16.47
N ILE A 523 -18.50 14.95 -16.03
CA ILE A 523 -19.83 14.39 -16.34
C ILE A 523 -20.20 14.74 -17.79
N GLU A 524 -19.92 15.98 -18.21
CA GLU A 524 -20.25 16.48 -19.54
C GLU A 524 -19.35 15.91 -20.65
N ASP A 525 -19.91 15.75 -21.85
CA ASP A 525 -19.20 15.24 -23.03
C ASP A 525 -18.05 16.15 -23.48
N CYS A 526 -18.20 17.46 -23.29
CA CYS A 526 -17.23 18.48 -23.73
C CYS A 526 -15.80 18.20 -23.25
N PHE A 527 -15.64 17.71 -22.02
CA PHE A 527 -14.34 17.35 -21.47
C PHE A 527 -13.71 16.18 -22.23
N TRP A 528 -14.49 15.13 -22.50
CA TRP A 528 -14.02 13.91 -23.16
C TRP A 528 -13.77 14.11 -24.65
N GLU A 529 -14.58 14.95 -25.31
CA GLU A 529 -14.40 15.37 -26.70
C GLU A 529 -13.14 16.23 -26.89
N THR A 530 -12.78 17.04 -25.89
CA THR A 530 -11.53 17.81 -25.92
C THR A 530 -10.31 16.92 -25.70
N HIS A 531 -10.46 15.86 -24.88
CA HIS A 531 -9.37 14.99 -24.47
C HIS A 531 -9.53 13.54 -24.97
N LEU A 532 -9.83 13.41 -26.26
CA LEU A 532 -10.10 12.14 -26.95
C LEU A 532 -9.07 11.03 -26.62
N LEU A 533 -7.80 11.38 -26.44
CA LEU A 533 -6.72 10.41 -26.25
C LEU A 533 -6.61 9.80 -24.86
N ILE A 534 -7.39 10.27 -23.87
CA ILE A 534 -7.31 9.76 -22.49
C ILE A 534 -7.86 8.33 -22.42
N LEU A 535 -9.08 8.13 -22.92
CA LEU A 535 -9.79 6.85 -22.82
C LEU A 535 -10.09 6.20 -24.18
N GLN A 536 -9.54 6.74 -25.28
CA GLN A 536 -9.72 6.14 -26.59
C GLN A 536 -9.08 4.75 -26.71
N GLU A 537 -9.74 3.91 -27.48
CA GLU A 537 -9.16 2.71 -28.04
C GLU A 537 -8.05 3.12 -29.00
N MET A 538 -6.80 2.90 -28.63
CA MET A 538 -5.78 2.79 -29.68
C MET A 538 -6.15 1.57 -30.49
N SER A 539 -6.73 1.81 -31.68
CA SER A 539 -6.83 0.77 -32.71
C SER A 539 -5.44 0.16 -32.86
N PRO A 540 -5.32 -1.17 -32.94
CA PRO A 540 -4.03 -1.78 -33.24
C PRO A 540 -3.51 -1.13 -34.51
N ARG A 541 -2.29 -0.59 -34.45
CA ARG A 541 -1.58 -0.16 -35.66
C ARG A 541 -1.54 -1.41 -36.56
N SER A 542 -2.25 -1.33 -37.69
CA SER A 542 -2.30 -2.34 -38.74
C SER A 542 -0.91 -2.72 -39.21
#